data_AF-A0A934BHA4-F1
#
_entry.id   AF-A0A934BHA4-F1
#
_cell.length_a   1.000
_cell.length_b   1.000
_cell.length_c   1.000
_cell.angle_alpha   90.00
_cell.angle_beta   90.00
_cell.angle_gamma   90.00
#
_symmetry.space_group_name_H-M   'P 1'
#
loop_
_entity.id
_entity.type
_entity.pdbx_description
1 polymer ?
#
loop_
_entity_poly.entity_id
_entity_poly.type
_entity_poly.pdbx_seq_one_letter_code
_entity_poly.pdbx_strand_id
1 'polypeptide(L)'
;MERQGSDKIDKIIEFISKNKVSIIGGGIGAVLILLIAVISFLNHGSVNNPNFCALCHEIKYSYDDYRPYPITKANSGVRVGCAECHPMVFAEYEKSKHFNGRNGLRPGCTSCHEPHTVGKFANFMFVTGPIFTSKPGSGPGGAFWNIAAPMNDKERWEAIRPGLAKRVREGFMKNDSAPCRNCHNTEILVPKRIRGQNAHEKFKSGEKTCIECHYNLVHAEVAWNVDKKKK
;
A
#
# COMPACT_ATOMS: atom_id res chain seq x y z
N MET A 1 53.11 3.00 -32.94
CA MET A 1 52.43 2.74 -31.66
C MET A 1 51.20 1.81 -31.81
N GLU A 2 51.04 1.05 -32.91
CA GLU A 2 49.83 0.23 -33.17
C GLU A 2 49.86 -1.21 -32.63
N ARG A 3 51.03 -1.81 -32.37
CA ARG A 3 51.12 -3.24 -32.01
C ARG A 3 50.67 -3.60 -30.59
N GLN A 4 50.55 -2.63 -29.68
CA GLN A 4 50.17 -2.88 -28.28
C GLN A 4 48.64 -3.03 -28.09
N GLY A 5 47.84 -2.56 -29.05
CA GLY A 5 46.38 -2.63 -29.01
C GLY A 5 45.82 -3.98 -29.47
N SER A 6 46.42 -4.61 -30.50
CA SER A 6 45.91 -5.88 -31.04
C SER A 6 46.14 -7.06 -30.08
N ASP A 7 47.31 -7.12 -29.43
CA ASP A 7 47.66 -8.21 -28.51
C ASP A 7 46.72 -8.31 -27.30
N LYS A 8 46.12 -7.18 -26.90
CA LYS A 8 45.09 -7.14 -25.85
C LYS A 8 43.74 -7.66 -26.33
N ILE A 9 43.37 -7.35 -27.56
CA ILE A 9 42.12 -7.80 -28.20
C ILE A 9 42.20 -9.30 -28.49
N ASP A 10 43.33 -9.79 -28.98
CA ASP A 10 43.55 -11.19 -29.29
C ASP A 10 43.45 -12.08 -28.04
N LYS A 11 44.02 -11.63 -26.91
CA LYS A 11 43.88 -12.30 -25.60
C LYS A 11 42.44 -12.33 -25.10
N ILE A 12 41.64 -11.30 -25.37
CA ILE A 12 40.22 -11.26 -25.01
C ILE A 12 39.41 -12.23 -25.89
N ILE A 13 39.68 -12.27 -27.18
CA ILE A 13 39.03 -13.19 -28.13
C ILE A 13 39.35 -14.65 -27.76
N GLU A 14 40.61 -14.95 -27.42
CA GLU A 14 41.02 -16.29 -27.00
C GLU A 14 40.34 -16.71 -25.69
N PHE A 15 40.24 -15.80 -24.72
CA PHE A 15 39.56 -16.04 -23.45
C PHE A 15 38.06 -16.32 -23.66
N ILE A 16 37.37 -15.52 -24.48
CA ILE A 16 35.95 -15.70 -24.80
C ILE A 16 35.74 -17.04 -25.55
N SER A 17 36.64 -17.38 -26.48
CA SER A 17 36.59 -18.62 -27.25
C SER A 17 36.72 -19.85 -26.34
N LYS A 18 37.72 -19.89 -25.45
CA LYS A 18 37.94 -20.98 -24.50
C LYS A 18 36.79 -21.16 -23.51
N ASN A 19 36.16 -20.06 -23.12
CA ASN A 19 35.10 -20.06 -22.10
C ASN A 19 33.69 -19.92 -22.68
N LYS A 20 33.50 -20.04 -24.01
CA LYS A 20 32.23 -19.70 -24.68
C LYS A 20 31.03 -20.42 -24.09
N VAL A 21 31.19 -21.70 -23.73
CA VAL A 21 30.10 -22.53 -23.19
C VAL A 21 29.69 -22.06 -21.80
N SER A 22 30.64 -21.72 -20.93
CA SER A 22 30.34 -21.17 -19.60
C SER A 22 29.78 -19.75 -19.67
N ILE A 23 30.26 -18.91 -20.60
CA ILE A 23 29.76 -17.54 -20.79
C ILE A 23 28.32 -17.57 -21.32
N ILE A 24 28.05 -18.39 -22.35
CA ILE A 24 26.71 -18.56 -22.92
C ILE A 24 25.78 -19.24 -21.91
N GLY A 25 26.23 -20.30 -21.24
CA GLY A 25 25.46 -20.99 -20.20
C GLY A 25 25.14 -20.09 -19.01
N GLY A 26 26.10 -19.29 -18.54
CA GLY A 26 25.90 -18.29 -17.50
C GLY A 26 24.94 -17.17 -17.91
N GLY A 27 25.04 -16.70 -19.16
CA GLY A 27 24.12 -15.71 -19.72
C GLY A 27 22.69 -16.23 -19.83
N ILE A 28 22.50 -17.44 -20.37
CA ILE A 28 21.20 -18.11 -20.45
C ILE A 28 20.62 -18.35 -19.05
N GLY A 29 21.45 -18.80 -18.10
CA GLY A 29 21.06 -19.01 -16.71
C GLY A 29 20.59 -17.70 -16.04
N ALA A 30 21.33 -16.61 -16.20
CA ALA A 30 20.95 -15.30 -15.67
C ALA A 30 19.63 -14.79 -16.27
N VAL A 31 19.43 -14.95 -17.58
CA VAL A 31 18.18 -14.57 -18.26
C VAL A 31 17.01 -15.43 -17.80
N LEU A 32 17.19 -16.74 -17.63
CA LEU A 32 16.17 -17.64 -17.09
C LEU A 32 15.78 -17.28 -15.66
N ILE A 33 16.76 -16.99 -14.80
CA ILE A 33 16.52 -16.54 -13.42
C ILE A 33 15.73 -15.23 -13.42
N LEU A 34 16.12 -14.27 -14.27
CA LEU A 34 15.42 -12.99 -14.40
C LEU A 34 13.98 -13.19 -14.90
N LEU A 35 13.77 -14.05 -15.91
CA LEU A 35 12.45 -14.38 -16.43
C LEU A 35 11.58 -15.08 -15.39
N ILE A 36 12.11 -16.03 -14.64
CA ILE A 36 11.39 -16.72 -13.56
C ILE A 36 11.01 -15.71 -12.46
N ALA A 37 11.92 -14.81 -12.10
CA ALA A 37 11.65 -13.75 -11.13
C ALA A 37 10.56 -12.79 -11.62
N VAL A 38 10.60 -12.38 -12.89
CA VAL A 38 9.59 -11.51 -13.51
C VAL A 38 8.23 -12.22 -13.60
N ILE A 39 8.19 -13.47 -14.07
CA ILE A 39 6.94 -14.26 -14.16
C ILE A 39 6.35 -14.47 -12.77
N SER A 40 7.18 -14.80 -11.77
CA SER A 40 6.73 -14.94 -10.38
C SER A 40 6.21 -13.62 -9.82
N PHE A 41 6.89 -12.50 -10.11
CA PHE A 41 6.43 -11.18 -9.69
C PHE A 41 5.12 -10.76 -10.36
N LEU A 42 4.94 -11.08 -11.64
CA LEU A 42 3.70 -10.79 -12.37
C LEU A 42 2.54 -11.66 -11.88
N ASN A 43 2.79 -12.94 -11.57
CA ASN A 43 1.78 -13.88 -11.06
C ASN A 43 1.50 -13.71 -9.55
N HIS A 44 2.46 -13.21 -8.78
CA HIS A 44 2.39 -13.02 -7.33
C HIS A 44 2.71 -11.59 -6.92
N GLY A 45 2.26 -10.60 -7.72
CA GLY A 45 2.50 -9.16 -7.52
C GLY A 45 1.83 -8.56 -6.28
N SER A 46 1.62 -9.38 -5.24
CA SER A 46 1.09 -8.98 -3.94
C SER A 46 1.92 -9.56 -2.80
N VAL A 47 2.26 -8.70 -1.84
CA VAL A 47 2.89 -9.12 -0.59
C VAL A 47 1.77 -9.35 0.42
N ASN A 48 1.47 -10.62 0.67
CA ASN A 48 0.38 -11.05 1.57
C ASN A 48 0.86 -11.89 2.76
N ASN A 49 2.17 -12.12 2.90
CA ASN A 49 2.73 -12.89 3.99
C ASN A 49 3.36 -11.95 5.03
N PRO A 50 2.84 -11.88 6.27
CA PRO A 50 3.39 -11.00 7.29
C PRO A 50 4.85 -11.33 7.61
N ASN A 51 5.28 -12.59 7.46
CA ASN A 51 6.69 -13.00 7.67
C ASN A 51 7.67 -12.30 6.74
N PHE A 52 7.22 -11.76 5.60
CA PHE A 52 8.07 -10.92 4.75
C PHE A 52 8.55 -9.67 5.52
N CYS A 53 7.71 -9.10 6.39
CA CYS A 53 8.04 -7.92 7.19
C CYS A 53 8.99 -8.29 8.35
N ALA A 54 8.79 -9.49 8.93
CA ALA A 54 9.65 -10.05 9.99
C ALA A 54 11.12 -10.19 9.58
N LEU A 55 11.42 -10.21 8.27
CA LEU A 55 12.79 -10.27 7.79
C LEU A 55 13.61 -9.04 8.18
N CYS A 56 12.96 -7.90 8.42
CA CYS A 56 13.65 -6.62 8.64
C CYS A 56 13.43 -6.05 10.03
N HIS A 57 12.26 -6.26 10.62
CA HIS A 57 11.92 -5.78 11.96
C HIS A 57 11.00 -6.77 12.67
N GLU A 58 10.98 -6.72 14.00
CA GLU A 58 10.01 -7.49 14.77
C GLU A 58 8.58 -6.99 14.47
N ILE A 59 7.66 -7.94 14.30
CA ILE A 59 6.26 -7.66 14.03
C ILE A 59 5.55 -7.33 15.34
N LYS A 60 4.89 -6.18 15.40
CA LYS A 60 4.20 -5.70 16.60
C LYS A 60 2.75 -6.16 16.69
N TYR A 61 2.06 -6.33 15.57
CA TYR A 61 0.65 -6.70 15.46
C TYR A 61 0.49 -8.02 14.71
N SER A 62 -0.39 -8.90 15.21
CA SER A 62 -0.74 -10.11 14.48
C SER A 62 -1.55 -9.75 13.23
N TYR A 63 -1.38 -10.51 12.14
CA TYR A 63 -2.25 -10.36 10.98
C TYR A 63 -3.74 -10.55 11.33
N ASP A 64 -4.03 -11.39 12.33
CA ASP A 64 -5.39 -11.61 12.82
C ASP A 64 -6.03 -10.35 13.41
N ASP A 65 -5.24 -9.38 13.89
CA ASP A 65 -5.74 -8.17 14.53
C ASP A 65 -6.41 -7.24 13.51
N TYR A 66 -5.89 -7.19 12.28
CA TYR A 66 -6.35 -6.24 11.26
C TYR A 66 -6.87 -6.90 9.96
N ARG A 67 -6.84 -8.23 9.85
CA ARG A 67 -7.38 -8.90 8.65
C ARG A 67 -8.88 -8.65 8.46
N PRO A 68 -9.34 -8.50 7.21
CA PRO A 68 -10.76 -8.45 6.91
C PRO A 68 -11.47 -9.76 7.31
N TYR A 69 -12.75 -9.67 7.64
CA TYR A 69 -13.64 -10.80 7.85
C TYR A 69 -14.96 -10.64 7.07
N PRO A 70 -15.34 -11.60 6.21
CA PRO A 70 -14.54 -12.78 5.82
C PRO A 70 -13.25 -12.37 5.09
N ILE A 71 -12.25 -13.25 5.11
CA ILE A 71 -10.95 -12.95 4.47
C ILE A 71 -11.16 -12.92 2.96
N THR A 72 -11.04 -11.75 2.36
CA THR A 72 -11.07 -11.58 0.90
C THR A 72 -9.66 -11.43 0.35
N LYS A 73 -9.36 -12.14 -0.74
CA LYS A 73 -8.12 -11.95 -1.50
C LYS A 73 -8.37 -10.81 -2.49
N ALA A 74 -7.65 -9.70 -2.41
CA ALA A 74 -7.52 -8.77 -3.52
C ALA A 74 -6.67 -9.39 -4.67
N ASN A 75 -6.46 -8.65 -5.77
CA ASN A 75 -5.76 -9.16 -6.96
C ASN A 75 -4.28 -8.71 -7.10
N SER A 76 -3.84 -7.59 -6.48
CA SER A 76 -2.42 -7.16 -6.46
C SER A 76 -2.02 -6.35 -5.20
N GLY A 77 -0.73 -6.01 -5.04
CA GLY A 77 -0.20 -5.04 -4.04
C GLY A 77 0.20 -5.61 -2.67
N VAL A 78 0.84 -4.78 -1.82
CA VAL A 78 1.18 -5.06 -0.42
C VAL A 78 -0.08 -4.90 0.44
N ARG A 79 -0.49 -5.98 1.11
CA ARG A 79 -1.80 -6.03 1.82
C ARG A 79 -1.73 -6.36 3.30
N VAL A 80 -0.61 -6.92 3.72
CA VAL A 80 -0.32 -7.22 5.11
C VAL A 80 0.67 -6.21 5.64
N GLY A 81 0.70 -6.04 6.96
CA GLY A 81 1.59 -5.09 7.61
C GLY A 81 1.12 -3.64 7.56
N CYS A 82 -0.13 -3.35 7.21
CA CYS A 82 -0.64 -1.98 7.27
C CYS A 82 -0.56 -1.43 8.71
N ALA A 83 -0.88 -2.24 9.73
CA ALA A 83 -0.75 -1.84 11.13
C ALA A 83 0.72 -1.69 11.57
N GLU A 84 1.62 -2.51 11.01
CA GLU A 84 3.07 -2.40 11.26
C GLU A 84 3.63 -1.08 10.77
N CYS A 85 3.28 -0.68 9.55
CA CYS A 85 3.74 0.58 8.99
C CYS A 85 2.92 1.76 9.52
N HIS A 86 1.61 1.61 9.75
CA HIS A 86 0.70 2.68 10.17
C HIS A 86 0.13 2.44 11.59
N PRO A 87 0.96 2.37 12.65
CA PRO A 87 0.52 1.97 13.98
C PRO A 87 -0.47 2.97 14.62
N MET A 88 -0.29 4.28 14.40
CA MET A 88 -1.25 5.29 14.88
C MET A 88 -2.60 5.18 14.19
N VAL A 89 -2.60 4.95 12.87
CA VAL A 89 -3.82 4.77 12.07
C VAL A 89 -4.56 3.52 12.50
N PHE A 90 -3.82 2.46 12.83
CA PHE A 90 -4.38 1.23 13.37
C PHE A 90 -5.01 1.45 14.75
N ALA A 91 -4.32 2.12 15.68
CA ALA A 91 -4.84 2.45 17.00
C ALA A 91 -6.12 3.32 16.96
N GLU A 92 -6.28 4.15 15.92
CA GLU A 92 -7.53 4.87 15.65
C GLU A 92 -8.61 3.93 15.07
N TYR A 93 -8.24 3.08 14.11
CA TYR A 93 -9.15 2.10 13.52
C TYR A 93 -9.76 1.16 14.57
N GLU A 94 -8.99 0.67 15.54
CA GLU A 94 -9.46 -0.18 16.65
C GLU A 94 -10.64 0.43 17.44
N LYS A 95 -10.70 1.77 17.51
CA LYS A 95 -11.75 2.50 18.21
C LYS A 95 -12.99 2.72 17.35
N SER A 96 -12.91 2.45 16.05
CA SER A 96 -13.97 2.72 15.09
C SER A 96 -15.10 1.68 15.14
N LYS A 97 -16.25 2.05 14.56
CA LYS A 97 -17.36 1.12 14.33
C LYS A 97 -17.06 0.06 13.26
N HIS A 98 -16.05 0.30 12.43
CA HIS A 98 -15.64 -0.63 11.37
C HIS A 98 -14.71 -1.73 11.90
N PHE A 99 -14.00 -1.49 13.00
CA PHE A 99 -13.24 -2.54 13.70
C PHE A 99 -14.15 -3.45 14.54
N ASN A 100 -15.04 -2.84 15.34
CA ASN A 100 -15.98 -3.55 16.20
C ASN A 100 -17.28 -3.92 15.45
N GLY A 101 -17.15 -4.37 14.20
CA GLY A 101 -18.27 -4.52 13.28
C GLY A 101 -19.43 -5.36 13.82
N ARG A 102 -20.66 -4.96 13.48
CA ARG A 102 -21.88 -5.73 13.77
C ARG A 102 -22.09 -6.77 12.65
N ASN A 103 -22.82 -7.84 12.96
CA ASN A 103 -23.21 -8.90 12.02
C ASN A 103 -22.06 -9.77 11.49
N GLY A 104 -20.97 -9.89 12.27
CA GLY A 104 -19.85 -10.76 11.89
C GLY A 104 -19.15 -10.31 10.61
N LEU A 105 -19.08 -9.01 10.33
CA LEU A 105 -18.26 -8.45 9.26
C LEU A 105 -17.29 -7.45 9.87
N ARG A 106 -16.03 -7.51 9.46
CA ARG A 106 -15.00 -6.55 9.84
C ARG A 106 -14.18 -6.20 8.60
N PRO A 107 -14.44 -5.06 7.93
CA PRO A 107 -13.62 -4.66 6.78
C PRO A 107 -12.17 -4.42 7.20
N GLY A 108 -11.20 -4.90 6.45
CA GLY A 108 -9.79 -4.62 6.68
C GLY A 108 -9.40 -3.26 6.10
N CYS A 109 -8.16 -2.82 6.31
CA CYS A 109 -7.65 -1.56 5.76
C CYS A 109 -7.87 -1.47 4.24
N THR A 110 -7.57 -2.57 3.53
CA THR A 110 -7.69 -2.69 2.06
C THR A 110 -9.11 -2.85 1.56
N SER A 111 -10.09 -3.03 2.45
CA SER A 111 -11.50 -3.03 2.08
C SER A 111 -11.99 -1.62 1.74
N CYS A 112 -11.28 -0.58 2.22
CA CYS A 112 -11.57 0.82 1.94
C CYS A 112 -10.42 1.54 1.21
N HIS A 113 -9.18 1.25 1.60
CA HIS A 113 -7.99 1.87 1.02
C HIS A 113 -7.37 1.01 -0.07
N GLU A 114 -6.74 1.66 -1.04
CA GLU A 114 -5.98 0.95 -2.06
C GLU A 114 -4.67 0.40 -1.46
N PRO A 115 -4.33 -0.88 -1.69
CA PRO A 115 -3.05 -1.43 -1.26
C PRO A 115 -1.90 -0.76 -2.00
N HIS A 116 -0.72 -0.75 -1.39
CA HIS A 116 0.47 -0.21 -2.07
C HIS A 116 0.86 -1.16 -3.21
N THR A 117 0.91 -0.71 -4.47
CA THR A 117 1.46 -1.57 -5.53
C THR A 117 2.91 -1.93 -5.20
N VAL A 118 3.36 -3.13 -5.57
CA VAL A 118 4.76 -3.54 -5.30
C VAL A 118 5.75 -2.59 -5.97
N GLY A 119 5.42 -2.06 -7.16
CA GLY A 119 6.22 -1.03 -7.82
C GLY A 119 6.35 0.27 -7.01
N LYS A 120 5.23 0.83 -6.52
CA LYS A 120 5.26 2.02 -5.64
C LYS A 120 6.01 1.76 -4.33
N PHE A 121 5.83 0.58 -3.74
CA PHE A 121 6.58 0.19 -2.54
C PHE A 121 8.08 0.09 -2.83
N ALA A 122 8.48 -0.61 -3.90
CA ALA A 122 9.87 -0.72 -4.31
C ALA A 122 10.48 0.65 -4.64
N ASN A 123 9.75 1.53 -5.33
CA ASN A 123 10.19 2.89 -5.60
C ASN A 123 10.40 3.69 -4.32
N PHE A 124 9.46 3.62 -3.37
CA PHE A 124 9.64 4.24 -2.05
C PHE A 124 10.84 3.65 -1.31
N MET A 125 11.00 2.33 -1.27
CA MET A 125 12.09 1.67 -0.55
C MET A 125 13.47 1.95 -1.14
N PHE A 126 13.60 1.83 -2.46
CA PHE A 126 14.88 1.71 -3.15
C PHE A 126 15.24 2.88 -4.06
N VAL A 127 14.32 3.82 -4.29
CA VAL A 127 14.54 4.95 -5.22
C VAL A 127 14.36 6.29 -4.53
N THR A 128 13.21 6.55 -3.93
CA THR A 128 12.85 7.88 -3.42
C THR A 128 12.89 7.99 -1.90
N GLY A 129 13.07 6.89 -1.19
CA GLY A 129 12.98 6.86 0.25
C GLY A 129 14.31 6.60 0.94
N PRO A 130 14.28 5.95 2.11
CA PRO A 130 15.30 6.17 3.12
C PRO A 130 16.65 5.50 2.82
N ILE A 131 16.76 4.67 1.77
CA ILE A 131 18.04 4.11 1.35
C ILE A 131 19.06 5.18 0.92
N PHE A 132 18.61 6.34 0.42
CA PHE A 132 19.50 7.45 0.01
C PHE A 132 19.54 8.60 1.01
N THR A 133 18.58 8.67 1.94
CA THR A 133 18.45 9.79 2.88
C THR A 133 18.77 9.41 4.32
N SER A 134 19.08 8.14 4.58
CA SER A 134 19.31 7.58 5.91
C SER A 134 20.54 6.69 5.94
N LYS A 135 21.02 6.36 7.14
CA LYS A 135 22.12 5.39 7.29
C LYS A 135 21.67 4.02 6.75
N PRO A 136 22.56 3.17 6.20
CA PRO A 136 22.21 1.79 5.89
C PRO A 136 21.79 1.02 7.15
N GLY A 137 20.87 0.07 7.01
CA GLY A 137 20.50 -0.88 8.08
C GLY A 137 19.17 -0.62 8.80
N SER A 138 18.87 -1.46 9.79
CA SER A 138 17.62 -1.50 10.56
C SER A 138 17.71 -0.86 11.96
N GLY A 139 18.90 -0.38 12.37
CA GLY A 139 19.09 0.33 13.64
C GLY A 139 18.58 1.78 13.62
N PRO A 140 18.54 2.47 14.77
CA PRO A 140 18.06 3.85 14.86
C PRO A 140 18.72 4.80 13.84
N GLY A 141 17.90 5.54 13.08
CA GLY A 141 18.33 6.42 11.99
C GLY A 141 18.75 5.69 10.70
N GLY A 142 18.61 4.37 10.66
CA GLY A 142 18.82 3.53 9.49
C GLY A 142 17.67 3.61 8.49
N ALA A 143 17.90 3.18 7.25
CA ALA A 143 16.95 3.29 6.16
C ALA A 143 15.64 2.56 6.47
N PHE A 144 15.74 1.32 6.97
CA PHE A 144 14.58 0.51 7.34
C PHE A 144 13.93 1.00 8.65
N TRP A 145 14.72 1.55 9.57
CA TRP A 145 14.19 2.17 10.78
C TRP A 145 13.38 3.42 10.46
N ASN A 146 13.85 4.27 9.55
CA ASN A 146 13.16 5.47 9.08
C ASN A 146 11.92 5.18 8.22
N ILE A 147 11.58 3.93 7.95
CA ILE A 147 10.31 3.55 7.31
C ILE A 147 9.23 3.36 8.37
N ALA A 148 9.57 2.70 9.47
CA ALA A 148 8.67 2.48 10.60
C ALA A 148 8.60 3.70 11.55
N ALA A 149 9.70 4.43 11.71
CA ALA A 149 9.83 5.48 12.72
C ALA A 149 8.99 6.75 12.47
N PRO A 150 8.87 7.31 11.25
CA PRO A 150 8.08 8.51 11.02
C PRO A 150 6.59 8.30 11.26
N MET A 151 6.14 7.04 11.24
CA MET A 151 4.75 6.65 11.45
C MET A 151 4.48 6.22 12.91
N ASN A 152 5.53 6.21 13.73
CA ASN A 152 5.47 6.19 15.20
C ASN A 152 5.65 7.60 15.81
N ASP A 153 6.06 8.59 15.02
CA ASP A 153 6.17 9.99 15.45
C ASP A 153 4.82 10.70 15.28
N LYS A 154 4.14 10.90 16.41
CA LYS A 154 2.83 11.55 16.45
C LYS A 154 2.85 12.94 15.85
N GLU A 155 3.87 13.75 16.15
CA GLU A 155 3.92 15.13 15.66
C GLU A 155 4.03 15.18 14.14
N ARG A 156 4.91 14.34 13.57
CA ARG A 156 5.03 14.22 12.11
C ARG A 156 3.76 13.72 11.45
N TRP A 157 3.09 12.72 12.04
CA TRP A 157 1.82 12.21 11.52
C TRP A 157 0.74 13.28 11.52
N GLU A 158 0.58 14.00 12.63
CA GLU A 158 -0.38 15.09 12.76
C GLU A 158 -0.14 16.18 11.71
N ALA A 159 1.13 16.51 11.42
CA ALA A 159 1.48 17.51 10.40
C ALA A 159 1.06 17.10 8.97
N ILE A 160 1.18 15.82 8.61
CA ILE A 160 0.84 15.34 7.26
C ILE A 160 -0.61 14.85 7.11
N ARG A 161 -1.29 14.57 8.24
CA ARG A 161 -2.64 14.00 8.27
C ARG A 161 -3.65 14.81 7.45
N PRO A 162 -3.71 16.17 7.52
CA PRO A 162 -4.68 16.93 6.72
C PRO A 162 -4.55 16.70 5.21
N GLY A 163 -3.31 16.67 4.72
CA GLY A 163 -3.03 16.42 3.30
C GLY A 163 -3.39 15.00 2.87
N LEU A 164 -3.11 14.00 3.70
CA LEU A 164 -3.49 12.60 3.44
C LEU A 164 -5.01 12.41 3.45
N ALA A 165 -5.69 12.95 4.46
CA ALA A 165 -7.15 12.86 4.57
C ALA A 165 -7.84 13.50 3.37
N LYS A 166 -7.35 14.65 2.88
CA LYS A 166 -7.85 15.29 1.67
C LYS A 166 -7.74 14.38 0.45
N ARG A 167 -6.56 13.80 0.20
CA ARG A 167 -6.34 12.90 -0.96
C ARG A 167 -7.26 11.68 -0.92
N VAL A 168 -7.40 11.03 0.23
CA VAL A 168 -8.26 9.86 0.38
C VAL A 168 -9.73 10.22 0.16
N ARG A 169 -10.20 11.32 0.76
CA ARG A 169 -11.60 11.78 0.59
C ARG A 169 -11.89 12.15 -0.86
N GLU A 170 -10.99 12.86 -1.53
CA GLU A 170 -11.10 13.16 -2.96
C GLU A 170 -11.14 11.90 -3.82
N GLY A 171 -10.35 10.88 -3.47
CA GLY A 171 -10.42 9.56 -4.11
C GLY A 171 -11.78 8.90 -3.96
N PHE A 172 -12.35 8.90 -2.74
CA PHE A 172 -13.69 8.39 -2.50
C PHE A 172 -14.79 9.21 -3.19
N MET A 173 -14.66 10.53 -3.29
CA MET A 173 -15.61 11.33 -4.07
C MET A 173 -15.52 10.99 -5.56
N LYS A 174 -14.30 10.85 -6.09
CA LYS A 174 -14.07 10.55 -7.51
C LYS A 174 -14.57 9.15 -7.90
N ASN A 175 -14.51 8.18 -6.99
CA ASN A 175 -14.95 6.80 -7.26
C ASN A 175 -16.36 6.48 -6.74
N ASP A 176 -17.17 7.50 -6.45
CA ASP A 176 -18.52 7.36 -5.90
C ASP A 176 -18.59 6.50 -4.62
N SER A 177 -17.56 6.59 -3.77
CA SER A 177 -17.42 5.81 -2.55
C SER A 177 -17.62 4.31 -2.78
N ALA A 178 -17.15 3.79 -3.92
CA ALA A 178 -17.34 2.39 -4.31
C ALA A 178 -16.98 1.39 -3.19
N PRO A 179 -15.90 1.58 -2.41
CA PRO A 179 -15.60 0.68 -1.30
C PRO A 179 -16.66 0.67 -0.19
N CYS A 180 -17.32 1.80 0.07
CA CYS A 180 -18.44 1.87 1.00
C CYS A 180 -19.63 1.07 0.47
N ARG A 181 -19.95 1.22 -0.81
CA ARG A 181 -21.10 0.59 -1.48
C ARG A 181 -20.99 -0.93 -1.56
N ASN A 182 -19.78 -1.48 -1.54
CA ASN A 182 -19.53 -2.93 -1.51
C ASN A 182 -20.18 -3.63 -0.30
N CYS A 183 -20.37 -2.91 0.81
CA CYS A 183 -21.02 -3.44 2.00
C CYS A 183 -22.29 -2.65 2.40
N HIS A 184 -22.34 -1.35 2.12
CA HIS A 184 -23.46 -0.48 2.43
C HIS A 184 -24.37 -0.27 1.21
N ASN A 185 -25.28 -1.22 0.99
CA ASN A 185 -26.32 -1.07 -0.01
C ASN A 185 -27.46 -0.18 0.52
N THR A 186 -27.67 0.98 -0.11
CA THR A 186 -28.71 1.96 0.27
C THR A 186 -30.16 1.50 0.06
N GLU A 187 -30.38 0.42 -0.70
CA GLU A 187 -31.70 -0.21 -0.85
C GLU A 187 -32.06 -1.08 0.35
N ILE A 188 -31.03 -1.66 0.99
CA ILE A 188 -31.18 -2.55 2.14
C ILE A 188 -31.02 -1.75 3.45
N LEU A 189 -30.06 -0.84 3.50
CA LEU A 189 -29.74 -0.01 4.66
C LEU A 189 -30.42 1.35 4.57
N VAL A 190 -31.72 1.37 4.84
CA VAL A 190 -32.53 2.59 4.85
C VAL A 190 -32.49 3.25 6.24
N PRO A 191 -32.13 4.55 6.34
CA PRO A 191 -32.16 5.26 7.61
C PRO A 191 -33.56 5.26 8.24
N LYS A 192 -33.63 5.16 9.57
CA LYS A 192 -34.92 5.16 10.30
C LYS A 192 -35.64 6.52 10.28
N ARG A 193 -34.90 7.63 10.14
CA ARG A 193 -35.45 9.00 10.21
C ARG A 193 -35.70 9.53 8.79
N ILE A 194 -36.85 10.19 8.58
CA ILE A 194 -37.24 10.76 7.28
C ILE A 194 -36.17 11.67 6.67
N ARG A 195 -35.55 12.54 7.49
CA ARG A 195 -34.45 13.40 7.04
C ARG A 195 -33.27 12.59 6.46
N GLY A 196 -32.96 11.44 7.08
CA GLY A 196 -31.89 10.55 6.61
C GLY A 196 -32.28 9.84 5.32
N GLN A 197 -33.54 9.45 5.18
CA GLN A 197 -34.06 8.84 3.95
C GLN A 197 -33.94 9.81 2.77
N ASN A 198 -34.44 11.04 2.92
CA ASN A 198 -34.33 12.08 1.90
C ASN A 198 -32.87 12.40 1.55
N ALA A 199 -31.95 12.35 2.53
CA ALA A 199 -30.53 12.53 2.26
C ALA A 199 -29.93 11.36 1.48
N HIS A 200 -30.34 10.11 1.77
CA HIS A 200 -29.87 8.92 1.05
C HIS A 200 -30.43 8.81 -0.37
N GLU A 201 -31.60 9.40 -0.66
CA GLU A 201 -32.12 9.49 -2.03
C GLU A 201 -31.18 10.26 -2.97
N LYS A 202 -30.48 11.28 -2.46
CA LYS A 202 -29.46 12.03 -3.21
C LYS A 202 -28.25 11.18 -3.62
N PHE A 203 -27.97 10.11 -2.89
CA PHE A 203 -26.90 9.16 -3.25
C PHE A 203 -27.34 8.19 -4.36
N LYS A 204 -28.65 7.99 -4.55
CA LYS A 204 -29.21 7.20 -5.65
C LYS A 204 -29.23 7.98 -6.96
N SER A 205 -29.42 9.30 -6.90
CA SER A 205 -29.36 10.18 -8.07
C SER A 205 -27.93 10.52 -8.53
N GLY A 206 -26.91 10.16 -7.75
CA GLY A 206 -25.52 10.51 -8.02
C GLY A 206 -25.17 11.97 -7.70
N GLU A 207 -26.07 12.74 -7.05
CA GLU A 207 -25.83 14.13 -6.65
C GLU A 207 -24.70 14.22 -5.60
N LYS A 208 -24.57 13.19 -4.77
CA LYS A 208 -23.61 13.10 -3.67
C LYS A 208 -23.02 11.71 -3.54
N THR A 209 -21.85 11.65 -2.91
CA THR A 209 -21.17 10.41 -2.53
C THR A 209 -21.20 10.21 -1.02
N CYS A 210 -21.05 8.96 -0.56
CA CYS A 210 -21.13 8.63 0.87
C CYS A 210 -20.16 9.47 1.73
N ILE A 211 -18.92 9.65 1.25
CA ILE A 211 -17.85 10.34 1.99
C ILE A 211 -18.10 11.84 2.19
N GLU A 212 -18.98 12.47 1.41
CA GLU A 212 -19.31 13.89 1.56
C GLU A 212 -20.09 14.19 2.85
N CYS A 213 -20.85 13.20 3.35
CA CYS A 213 -21.60 13.31 4.61
C CYS A 213 -21.01 12.42 5.71
N HIS A 214 -20.53 11.23 5.35
CA HIS A 214 -19.99 10.23 6.27
C HIS A 214 -18.45 10.26 6.25
N TYR A 215 -17.87 11.34 6.77
CA TYR A 215 -16.42 11.47 6.98
C TYR A 215 -16.06 11.34 8.47
N ASN A 216 -14.76 11.21 8.78
CA ASN A 216 -14.25 10.98 10.15
C ASN A 216 -14.84 9.72 10.82
N LEU A 217 -15.09 8.67 10.03
CA LEU A 217 -15.74 7.43 10.51
C LEU A 217 -14.80 6.48 11.27
N VAL A 218 -13.51 6.50 10.90
CA VAL A 218 -12.54 5.46 11.27
C VAL A 218 -11.32 6.05 11.96
N HIS A 219 -10.78 7.11 11.38
CA HIS A 219 -9.58 7.78 11.89
C HIS A 219 -9.96 9.02 12.69
N ALA A 220 -8.97 9.56 13.40
CA ALA A 220 -9.11 10.81 14.13
C ALA A 220 -9.66 11.92 13.23
N GLU A 221 -10.39 12.85 13.85
CA GLU A 221 -11.04 13.93 13.14
C GLU A 221 -10.04 14.81 12.41
N VAL A 222 -10.31 15.04 11.12
CA VAL A 222 -9.65 16.05 10.32
C VAL A 222 -10.71 16.98 9.79
N ALA A 223 -10.55 18.27 10.03
CA ALA A 223 -11.43 19.29 9.50
C ALA A 223 -11.61 19.10 7.98
N TRP A 224 -12.86 19.22 7.53
CA TRP A 224 -13.21 19.05 6.12
C TRP A 224 -14.09 20.22 5.70
N ASN A 225 -13.45 21.22 5.10
CA ASN A 225 -14.18 22.32 4.47
C ASN A 225 -14.57 21.85 3.07
N VAL A 226 -15.62 21.05 2.96
CA VAL A 226 -16.27 20.82 1.66
C VAL A 226 -16.75 22.17 1.20
N ASP A 227 -16.19 22.67 0.12
CA ASP A 227 -16.58 23.95 -0.45
C ASP A 227 -18.08 23.86 -0.76
N LYS A 228 -18.91 24.54 0.05
CA LYS A 228 -20.39 24.46 -0.02
C LYS A 228 -20.96 25.08 -1.31
N LYS A 229 -20.09 25.47 -2.25
CA LYS A 229 -20.41 26.21 -3.48
C LYS A 229 -20.84 25.35 -4.67
N LYS A 230 -20.91 24.03 -4.52
CA LYS A 230 -21.66 23.15 -5.45
C LYS A 230 -22.96 22.72 -4.77
N LYS A 231 -23.91 23.65 -4.71
CA LYS A 231 -25.33 23.41 -4.45
C LYS A 231 -26.09 23.66 -5.74
#